data_AF-A0AA89BPD9-F1
#
_entry.id   AF-A0AA89BPD9-F1
#
_cell.length_a   1.000
_cell.length_b   1.000
_cell.length_c   1.000
_cell.angle_alpha   90.00
_cell.angle_beta   90.00
_cell.angle_gamma   90.00
#
_symmetry.space_group_name_H-M   'P 1'
#
loop_
_entity.id
_entity.type
_entity.pdbx_description
1 polymer ?
#
loop_
_entity_poly.entity_id
_entity_poly.type
_entity_poly.pdbx_seq_one_letter_code
_entity_poly.pdbx_strand_id
1 'polypeptide(L)'
;MSHGESSLPDEYQAAIALEVNKAMTSSQNDLVSSMKAMIDSNFESFRSSMEATQKELSTTQISKMEESLLGAHKFKRQGNEAQYRGNAKVLSKLHEADEALNSRDITMLNISTARERITEGINLRSSVRRDFQNSGDGSRNHILVDLAEHMPEYLIQSRSDNTILSYHNYFKRWKTFIERKGGKSLPAQPIQVALYLTFLLDSGSSFHVVNSVVYAIKWVHSINGLADPTENSYVKSLQDAAKRIATPVAVKKDPVTPEMLTELCKFYSDCNDLLIVRDIAMILISFSAFLRYDELSHLKCSDLSIHDSYISIHIERSKTDRFRQGDEVLVSKGSTCACPVQALIRYITLAGIDLKSQDYLFKPMFRSKGVARLIYKNKPLSYTAARESILSRLRSLRPNMNLGLHSLRSGGATAAVAGRASERCIMRHGRWKCEGSKDRYVQDSVKSRLSVSASLNL
;
A
#
# COMPACT_ATOMS: atom_id res chain seq x y z
N MET A 1 -19.22 -31.55 98.14
CA MET A 1 -18.05 -31.88 97.30
C MET A 1 -18.54 -32.70 96.12
N SER A 2 -18.27 -32.19 94.91
CA SER A 2 -18.24 -32.85 93.59
C SER A 2 -19.11 -34.10 93.33
N HIS A 3 -20.19 -33.93 92.57
CA HIS A 3 -20.64 -34.98 91.64
C HIS A 3 -20.06 -34.66 90.27
N GLY A 4 -19.15 -35.51 89.81
CA GLY A 4 -18.48 -35.41 88.53
C GLY A 4 -19.41 -35.78 87.39
N GLU A 5 -19.62 -34.85 86.48
CA GLU A 5 -20.10 -35.15 85.12
C GLU A 5 -18.99 -35.94 84.42
N SER A 6 -19.32 -37.16 83.99
CA SER A 6 -18.42 -38.04 83.24
C SER A 6 -18.14 -37.41 81.86
N SER A 7 -17.01 -36.72 81.78
CA SER A 7 -16.42 -36.27 80.52
C SER A 7 -15.91 -37.50 79.77
N LEU A 8 -16.42 -37.74 78.56
CA LEU A 8 -15.81 -38.67 77.61
C LEU A 8 -14.33 -38.24 77.39
N PRO A 9 -13.36 -39.17 77.33
CA PRO A 9 -11.94 -38.82 77.23
C PRO A 9 -11.66 -37.90 76.04
N ASP A 10 -10.79 -36.89 76.21
CA ASP A 10 -10.47 -35.87 75.19
C ASP A 10 -10.11 -36.46 73.81
N GLU A 11 -9.51 -37.67 73.76
CA GLU A 11 -9.21 -38.39 72.51
C GLU A 11 -10.46 -38.80 71.73
N TYR A 12 -11.55 -39.15 72.41
CA TYR A 12 -12.82 -39.54 71.77
C TYR A 12 -13.57 -38.32 71.20
N GLN A 13 -13.53 -37.19 71.90
CA GLN A 13 -14.08 -35.91 71.41
C GLN A 13 -13.30 -35.40 70.20
N ALA A 14 -11.96 -35.50 70.22
CA ALA A 14 -11.11 -35.14 69.09
C ALA A 14 -11.35 -36.04 67.86
N ALA A 15 -11.51 -37.36 68.06
CA ALA A 15 -11.80 -38.30 66.98
C ALA A 15 -13.18 -38.05 66.34
N ILE A 16 -14.21 -37.77 67.14
CA ILE A 16 -15.54 -37.41 66.64
C ILE A 16 -15.51 -36.08 65.89
N ALA A 17 -14.84 -35.06 66.41
CA ALA A 17 -14.70 -33.77 65.75
C ALA A 17 -13.95 -33.88 64.40
N LEU A 18 -12.92 -34.73 64.33
CA LEU A 18 -12.18 -35.00 63.09
C LEU A 18 -13.07 -35.67 62.05
N GLU A 19 -13.84 -36.68 62.44
CA GLU A 19 -14.71 -37.42 61.51
C GLU A 19 -15.89 -36.57 61.04
N VAL A 20 -16.46 -35.73 61.93
CA VAL A 20 -17.49 -34.74 61.57
C VAL A 20 -16.94 -33.71 60.60
N ASN A 21 -15.74 -33.16 60.83
CA ASN A 21 -15.12 -32.20 59.91
C ASN A 21 -14.80 -32.83 58.55
N LYS A 22 -14.36 -34.10 58.54
CA LYS A 22 -14.08 -34.85 57.31
C LYS A 22 -15.36 -35.09 56.51
N ALA A 23 -16.44 -35.51 57.17
CA ALA A 23 -17.75 -35.68 56.54
C ALA A 23 -18.32 -34.34 56.03
N MET A 24 -18.16 -33.26 56.79
CA MET A 24 -18.62 -31.93 56.43
C MET A 24 -17.84 -31.36 55.23
N THR A 25 -16.52 -31.59 55.19
CA THR A 25 -15.67 -31.17 54.06
C THR A 25 -15.97 -31.98 52.80
N SER A 26 -16.23 -33.29 52.93
CA SER A 26 -16.68 -34.12 51.81
C SER A 26 -18.00 -33.62 51.25
N SER A 27 -18.98 -33.36 52.11
CA SER A 27 -20.29 -32.83 51.73
C SER A 27 -20.20 -31.45 51.05
N GLN A 28 -19.32 -30.56 51.55
CA GLN A 28 -19.06 -29.27 50.92
C GLN A 28 -18.40 -29.42 49.54
N ASN A 29 -17.44 -30.33 49.38
CA ASN A 29 -16.79 -30.58 48.10
C ASN A 29 -17.74 -31.19 47.06
N ASP A 30 -18.66 -32.05 47.49
CA ASP A 30 -19.70 -32.63 46.64
C ASP A 30 -20.69 -31.55 46.18
N LEU A 31 -21.09 -30.64 47.09
CA LEU A 31 -21.92 -29.48 46.77
C LEU A 31 -21.23 -28.54 45.76
N VAL A 32 -19.96 -28.21 45.96
CA VAL A 32 -19.20 -27.35 45.05
C VAL A 32 -19.03 -28.00 43.69
N SER A 33 -18.78 -29.31 43.64
CA SER A 33 -18.67 -30.06 42.39
C SER A 33 -20.00 -30.11 41.63
N SER A 34 -21.10 -30.28 42.34
CA SER A 34 -22.45 -30.26 41.77
C SER A 34 -22.82 -28.87 41.24
N MET A 35 -22.51 -27.81 41.98
CA MET A 35 -22.69 -26.42 41.52
C MET A 35 -21.85 -26.11 40.29
N LYS A 36 -20.60 -26.59 40.24
CA LYS A 36 -19.73 -26.42 39.08
C LYS A 36 -20.30 -27.10 37.84
N ALA A 37 -20.72 -28.37 37.96
CA ALA A 37 -21.34 -29.10 36.86
C ALA A 37 -22.62 -28.42 36.35
N MET A 38 -23.43 -27.86 37.26
CA MET A 38 -24.64 -27.13 36.90
C MET A 38 -24.34 -25.81 36.18
N ILE A 39 -23.30 -25.07 36.61
CA ILE A 39 -22.85 -23.84 35.96
C ILE A 39 -22.30 -24.14 34.57
N ASP A 40 -21.45 -25.17 34.43
CA ASP A 40 -20.86 -25.56 33.15
C ASP A 40 -21.94 -25.98 32.15
N SER A 41 -22.90 -26.81 32.59
CA SER A 41 -24.06 -27.20 31.76
C SER A 41 -24.93 -26.01 31.35
N ASN A 42 -25.14 -25.04 32.24
CA ASN A 42 -25.90 -23.84 31.92
C ASN A 42 -25.15 -22.94 30.94
N PHE A 43 -23.82 -22.83 31.07
CA PHE A 43 -22.98 -22.08 30.14
C PHE A 43 -22.94 -22.73 28.76
N GLU A 44 -22.88 -24.06 28.66
CA GLU A 44 -22.94 -24.77 27.38
C GLU A 44 -24.30 -24.66 26.71
N SER A 45 -25.39 -24.74 27.49
CA SER A 45 -26.75 -24.49 26.99
C SER A 45 -26.92 -23.05 26.50
N PHE A 46 -26.43 -22.07 27.27
CA PHE A 46 -26.47 -20.65 26.89
C PHE A 46 -25.64 -20.39 25.64
N ARG A 47 -24.42 -20.95 25.55
CA ARG A 47 -23.54 -20.82 24.39
C ARG A 47 -24.18 -21.43 23.15
N SER A 48 -24.74 -22.63 23.25
CA SER A 48 -25.42 -23.30 22.15
C SER A 48 -26.65 -22.52 21.69
N SER A 49 -27.42 -21.95 22.63
CA SER A 49 -28.55 -21.08 22.32
C SER A 49 -28.08 -19.80 21.61
N MET A 50 -27.03 -19.15 22.10
CA MET A 50 -26.44 -17.97 21.45
C MET A 50 -25.92 -18.27 20.04
N GLU A 51 -25.22 -19.39 19.83
CA GLU A 51 -24.71 -19.80 18.52
C GLU A 51 -25.86 -20.11 17.56
N ALA A 52 -26.94 -20.74 18.04
CA ALA A 52 -28.16 -20.96 17.26
C ALA A 52 -28.85 -19.63 16.88
N THR A 53 -29.02 -18.70 17.84
CA THR A 53 -29.60 -17.38 17.58
C THR A 53 -28.73 -16.55 16.63
N GLN A 54 -27.41 -16.59 16.78
CA GLN A 54 -26.48 -15.89 15.88
C GLN A 54 -26.55 -16.45 14.47
N LYS A 55 -26.65 -17.78 14.34
CA LYS A 55 -26.82 -18.45 13.05
C LYS A 55 -28.15 -18.07 12.41
N GLU A 56 -29.25 -18.09 13.16
CA GLU A 56 -30.58 -17.70 12.70
C GLU A 56 -30.66 -16.22 12.28
N LEU A 57 -30.01 -15.33 13.05
CA LEU A 57 -29.90 -13.91 12.72
C LEU A 57 -29.10 -13.71 11.42
N SER A 58 -27.99 -14.45 11.26
CA SER A 58 -27.16 -14.39 10.06
C SER A 58 -27.91 -14.91 8.83
N THR A 59 -28.63 -16.03 8.94
CA THR A 59 -29.42 -16.58 7.83
C THR A 59 -30.61 -15.68 7.50
N THR A 60 -31.21 -15.02 8.48
CA THR A 60 -32.28 -14.05 8.25
C THR A 60 -31.76 -12.77 7.60
N GLN A 61 -30.58 -12.29 8.00
CA GLN A 61 -29.92 -11.15 7.36
C GLN A 61 -29.49 -11.47 5.93
N ILE A 62 -28.93 -12.67 5.70
CA ILE A 62 -28.57 -13.16 4.36
C ILE A 62 -29.82 -13.31 3.50
N SER A 63 -30.88 -13.93 4.00
CA SER A 63 -32.16 -14.06 3.29
C SER A 63 -32.79 -12.69 2.96
N LYS A 64 -32.76 -11.71 3.89
CA LYS A 64 -33.20 -10.33 3.60
C LYS A 64 -32.31 -9.61 2.59
N MET A 65 -31.00 -9.87 2.61
CA MET A 65 -30.07 -9.34 1.59
C MET A 65 -30.30 -10.00 0.23
N GLU A 66 -30.56 -11.30 0.19
CA GLU A 66 -30.88 -12.07 -1.01
C GLU A 66 -32.25 -11.69 -1.58
N GLU A 67 -33.29 -11.48 -0.75
CA GLU A 67 -34.57 -10.88 -1.17
C GLU A 67 -34.39 -9.46 -1.71
N SER A 68 -33.47 -8.66 -1.13
CA SER A 68 -33.14 -7.32 -1.62
C SER A 68 -32.31 -7.33 -2.91
N LEU A 69 -31.57 -8.42 -3.18
CA LEU A 69 -30.77 -8.63 -4.39
C LEU A 69 -31.55 -9.29 -5.54
N LEU A 70 -32.44 -10.24 -5.23
CA LEU A 70 -33.26 -11.00 -6.19
C LEU A 70 -34.63 -10.38 -6.43
N GLY A 71 -35.14 -9.59 -5.49
CA GLY A 71 -36.29 -8.72 -5.71
C GLY A 71 -35.90 -7.65 -6.71
N ALA A 72 -36.40 -7.77 -7.95
CA ALA A 72 -36.17 -6.84 -9.04
C ALA A 72 -36.63 -5.41 -8.68
N HIS A 73 -35.79 -4.66 -7.97
CA HIS A 73 -36.04 -3.27 -7.67
C HIS A 73 -35.65 -2.45 -8.91
N LYS A 74 -36.66 -2.19 -9.75
CA LYS A 74 -36.52 -1.29 -10.90
C LYS A 74 -36.28 0.13 -10.39
N PHE A 75 -35.02 0.57 -10.37
CA PHE A 75 -34.68 1.96 -10.12
C PHE A 75 -35.31 2.84 -11.21
N LYS A 76 -36.22 3.74 -10.83
CA LYS A 76 -36.93 4.62 -11.76
C LYS A 76 -36.02 5.62 -12.52
N ARG A 77 -34.76 5.80 -12.10
CA ARG A 77 -33.76 6.70 -12.75
C ARG A 77 -32.33 6.18 -12.58
N GLN A 78 -31.56 6.25 -13.68
CA GLN A 78 -30.21 5.66 -13.84
C GLN A 78 -29.14 6.23 -12.88
N GLY A 79 -29.31 7.45 -12.36
CA GLY A 79 -28.36 8.09 -11.43
C GLY A 79 -28.29 7.42 -10.05
N ASN A 80 -29.38 6.82 -9.58
CA ASN A 80 -29.47 6.25 -8.23
C ASN A 80 -28.74 4.89 -8.13
N GLU A 81 -28.61 4.18 -9.25
CA GLU A 81 -27.88 2.92 -9.33
C GLU A 81 -26.37 3.13 -9.16
N ALA A 82 -25.82 4.19 -9.77
CA ALA A 82 -24.41 4.55 -9.63
C ALA A 82 -24.07 4.99 -8.19
N GLN A 83 -24.98 5.73 -7.54
CA GLN A 83 -24.82 6.16 -6.15
C GLN A 83 -24.88 4.96 -5.18
N TYR A 84 -25.78 4.01 -5.39
CA TYR A 84 -25.88 2.79 -4.58
C TYR A 84 -24.63 1.89 -4.73
N ARG A 85 -24.14 1.68 -5.96
CA ARG A 85 -22.88 0.95 -6.20
C ARG A 85 -21.66 1.68 -5.61
N GLY A 86 -21.68 3.01 -5.61
CA GLY A 86 -20.68 3.84 -4.94
C GLY A 86 -20.66 3.62 -3.43
N ASN A 87 -21.82 3.68 -2.79
CA ASN A 87 -21.97 3.51 -1.35
C ASN A 87 -21.63 2.09 -0.89
N ALA A 88 -22.00 1.05 -1.64
CA ALA A 88 -21.61 -0.33 -1.35
C ALA A 88 -20.09 -0.54 -1.41
N LYS A 89 -19.42 0.13 -2.35
CA LYS A 89 -17.95 0.12 -2.49
C LYS A 89 -17.26 0.88 -1.35
N VAL A 90 -17.87 1.96 -0.87
CA VAL A 90 -17.41 2.71 0.32
C VAL A 90 -17.56 1.87 1.58
N LEU A 91 -18.69 1.18 1.78
CA LEU A 91 -18.91 0.31 2.94
C LEU A 91 -17.90 -0.85 3.00
N SER A 92 -17.63 -1.50 1.87
CA SER A 92 -16.60 -2.54 1.76
C SER A 92 -15.20 -1.99 2.09
N LYS A 93 -14.89 -0.76 1.67
CA LYS A 93 -13.60 -0.12 1.97
C LYS A 93 -13.48 0.33 3.43
N LEU A 94 -14.59 0.71 4.07
CA LEU A 94 -14.63 1.02 5.50
C LEU A 94 -14.47 -0.23 6.35
N HIS A 95 -15.06 -1.36 5.97
CA HIS A 95 -14.86 -2.65 6.63
C HIS A 95 -13.41 -3.15 6.49
N GLU A 96 -12.83 -3.07 5.29
CA GLU A 96 -11.40 -3.35 5.08
C GLU A 96 -10.49 -2.42 5.91
N ALA A 97 -10.89 -1.16 6.10
CA ALA A 97 -10.15 -0.20 6.92
C ALA A 97 -10.28 -0.48 8.43
N ASP A 98 -11.44 -0.96 8.89
CA ASP A 98 -11.69 -1.33 10.28
C ASP A 98 -10.91 -2.59 10.69
N GLU A 99 -10.87 -3.60 9.81
CA GLU A 99 -9.99 -4.78 9.97
C GLU A 99 -8.50 -4.38 9.99
N ALA A 100 -8.10 -3.40 9.16
CA ALA A 100 -6.75 -2.89 9.14
C ALA A 100 -6.40 -2.02 10.37
N LEU A 101 -7.39 -1.39 11.01
CA LEU A 101 -7.20 -0.57 12.22
C LEU A 101 -7.11 -1.41 13.50
N ASN A 102 -7.76 -2.58 13.52
CA ASN A 102 -7.75 -3.50 14.66
C ASN A 102 -6.46 -4.36 14.76
N SER A 103 -5.57 -4.31 13.77
CA SER A 103 -4.30 -5.08 13.73
C SER A 103 -3.04 -4.23 14.02
N ARG A 104 -3.11 -3.34 15.02
CA ARG A 104 -2.02 -2.40 15.35
C ARG A 104 -0.69 -3.09 15.74
N ASP A 105 0.29 -3.10 14.82
CA ASP A 105 1.67 -2.65 15.09
C ASP A 105 2.43 -2.29 13.80
N ILE A 106 2.66 -1.00 13.57
CA ILE A 106 2.57 -0.42 12.23
C ILE A 106 3.91 0.20 11.79
N THR A 107 4.79 -0.61 11.18
CA THR A 107 5.45 -0.33 9.89
C THR A 107 6.47 -1.42 9.51
N MET A 108 7.30 -1.89 10.45
CA MET A 108 8.19 -3.05 10.20
C MET A 108 7.42 -4.38 10.26
N LEU A 109 6.50 -4.54 11.22
CA LEU A 109 5.62 -5.71 11.29
C LEU A 109 4.81 -5.87 10.00
N ASN A 110 4.26 -4.78 9.47
CA ASN A 110 3.46 -4.81 8.24
C ASN A 110 4.24 -5.28 7.00
N ILE A 111 5.52 -4.93 6.83
CA ILE A 111 6.31 -5.40 5.68
C ILE A 111 6.66 -6.88 5.87
N SER A 112 7.07 -7.28 7.08
CA SER A 112 7.39 -8.69 7.38
C SER A 112 6.17 -9.58 7.22
N THR A 113 5.04 -9.22 7.85
CA THR A 113 3.77 -9.95 7.74
C THR A 113 3.20 -9.91 6.32
N ALA A 114 3.35 -8.80 5.59
CA ALA A 114 2.96 -8.78 4.18
C ALA A 114 3.83 -9.70 3.32
N ARG A 115 5.15 -9.72 3.56
CA ARG A 115 6.07 -10.63 2.89
C ARG A 115 5.72 -12.07 3.20
N GLU A 116 5.46 -12.39 4.46
CA GLU A 116 5.04 -13.72 4.90
C GLU A 116 3.76 -14.20 4.19
N ARG A 117 2.70 -13.38 4.17
CA ARG A 117 1.46 -13.67 3.42
C ARG A 117 1.71 -13.88 1.93
N ILE A 118 2.67 -13.15 1.35
CA ILE A 118 3.06 -13.32 -0.06
C ILE A 118 3.80 -14.64 -0.26
N THR A 119 4.75 -14.97 0.62
CA THR A 119 5.50 -16.24 0.62
C THR A 119 4.56 -17.44 0.67
N GLU A 120 3.54 -17.36 1.53
CA GLU A 120 2.46 -18.36 1.62
C GLU A 120 1.61 -18.38 0.37
N GLY A 121 1.14 -17.22 -0.10
CA GLY A 121 0.26 -17.11 -1.26
C GLY A 121 0.84 -17.68 -2.57
N ILE A 122 2.19 -17.68 -2.67
CA ILE A 122 2.95 -18.22 -3.81
C ILE A 122 3.61 -19.58 -3.52
N ASN A 123 3.29 -20.22 -2.38
CA ASN A 123 3.79 -21.53 -1.97
C ASN A 123 5.33 -21.64 -1.86
N LEU A 124 6.05 -20.55 -1.60
CA LEU A 124 7.51 -20.55 -1.67
C LEU A 124 8.15 -21.35 -0.53
N ARG A 125 7.70 -21.18 0.72
CA ARG A 125 8.22 -21.94 1.88
C ARG A 125 8.04 -23.44 1.69
N SER A 126 6.87 -23.86 1.20
CA SER A 126 6.58 -25.27 0.98
C SER A 126 7.37 -25.86 -0.18
N SER A 127 7.64 -25.08 -1.25
CA SER A 127 8.53 -25.52 -2.33
C SER A 127 9.97 -25.66 -1.87
N VAL A 128 10.54 -24.66 -1.18
CA VAL A 128 11.92 -24.75 -0.66
C VAL A 128 12.07 -25.93 0.29
N ARG A 129 11.13 -26.15 1.21
CA ARG A 129 11.15 -27.31 2.12
C ARG A 129 11.09 -28.63 1.35
N ARG A 130 10.23 -28.73 0.33
CA ARG A 130 10.11 -29.93 -0.52
C ARG A 130 11.40 -30.22 -1.29
N ASP A 131 11.98 -29.19 -1.91
CA ASP A 131 13.20 -29.34 -2.71
C ASP A 131 14.40 -29.70 -1.84
N PHE A 132 14.48 -29.12 -0.63
CA PHE A 132 15.47 -29.50 0.37
C PHE A 132 15.30 -30.94 0.88
N GLN A 133 14.06 -31.40 1.07
CA GLN A 133 13.80 -32.81 1.43
C GLN A 133 14.20 -33.76 0.29
N ASN A 134 13.94 -33.37 -0.95
CA ASN A 134 14.25 -34.17 -2.13
C ASN A 134 15.75 -34.21 -2.48
N SER A 135 16.57 -33.28 -1.98
CA SER A 135 18.02 -33.27 -2.27
C SER A 135 18.79 -34.40 -1.58
N GLY A 136 18.14 -35.17 -0.68
CA GLY A 136 18.77 -36.26 0.06
C GLY A 136 19.67 -35.79 1.22
N ASP A 137 19.92 -34.48 1.34
CA ASP A 137 20.68 -33.86 2.45
C ASP A 137 19.84 -33.70 3.74
N GLY A 138 18.53 -33.94 3.67
CA GLY A 138 17.55 -33.43 4.64
C GLY A 138 17.02 -34.42 5.66
N SER A 139 17.67 -34.50 6.83
CA SER A 139 16.96 -34.60 8.14
C SER A 139 17.88 -34.51 9.36
N ARG A 140 19.21 -34.63 9.22
CA ARG A 140 20.14 -34.68 10.37
C ARG A 140 20.97 -33.42 10.60
N ASN A 141 21.19 -32.57 9.60
CA ASN A 141 21.98 -31.34 9.76
C ASN A 141 21.07 -30.14 10.06
N HIS A 142 20.99 -29.76 11.34
CA HIS A 142 20.16 -28.65 11.82
C HIS A 142 20.49 -27.31 11.14
N ILE A 143 21.77 -27.07 10.79
CA ILE A 143 22.19 -25.82 10.14
C ILE A 143 21.56 -25.70 8.74
N LEU A 144 21.54 -26.79 7.97
CA LEU A 144 20.95 -26.77 6.62
C LEU A 144 19.43 -26.62 6.67
N VAL A 145 18.78 -27.21 7.68
CA VAL A 145 17.35 -27.02 7.95
C VAL A 145 17.06 -25.55 8.23
N ASP A 146 17.80 -24.93 9.15
CA ASP A 146 17.63 -23.51 9.49
C ASP A 146 17.84 -22.62 8.27
N LEU A 147 18.88 -22.86 7.47
CA LEU A 147 19.15 -22.08 6.25
C LEU A 147 18.01 -22.21 5.22
N ALA A 148 17.45 -23.41 5.04
CA ALA A 148 16.32 -23.64 4.15
C ALA A 148 15.06 -22.91 4.62
N GLU A 149 14.84 -22.77 5.93
CA GLU A 149 13.68 -22.03 6.47
C GLU A 149 13.79 -20.52 6.29
N HIS A 150 15.00 -19.94 6.32
CA HIS A 150 15.23 -18.50 6.14
C HIS A 150 15.40 -18.09 4.67
N MET A 151 15.79 -19.01 3.78
CA MET A 151 16.02 -18.74 2.36
C MET A 151 14.86 -17.98 1.64
N PRO A 152 13.58 -18.32 1.85
CA PRO A 152 12.45 -17.61 1.20
C PRO A 152 12.45 -16.10 1.42
N GLU A 153 12.91 -15.63 2.58
CA GLU A 153 12.93 -14.20 2.93
C GLU A 153 13.94 -13.44 2.08
N TYR A 154 15.08 -14.06 1.78
CA TYR A 154 16.09 -13.50 0.89
C TYR A 154 15.66 -13.56 -0.58
N LEU A 155 15.03 -14.66 -1.00
CA LEU A 155 14.52 -14.81 -2.38
C LEU A 155 13.51 -13.71 -2.73
N ILE A 156 12.63 -13.37 -1.80
CA ILE A 156 11.65 -12.28 -1.98
C ILE A 156 12.35 -10.92 -2.06
N GLN A 157 13.39 -10.68 -1.27
CA GLN A 157 14.14 -9.41 -1.25
C GLN A 157 14.93 -9.11 -2.54
N SER A 158 15.01 -10.06 -3.48
CA SER A 158 15.59 -9.84 -4.81
C SER A 158 14.86 -8.78 -5.67
N ARG A 159 13.69 -8.32 -5.22
CA ARG A 159 12.84 -7.32 -5.88
C ARG A 159 12.35 -6.25 -4.90
N SER A 160 11.89 -5.13 -5.43
CA SER A 160 11.31 -4.06 -4.58
C SER A 160 9.94 -4.48 -4.03
N ASP A 161 9.58 -4.03 -2.82
CA ASP A 161 8.31 -4.39 -2.17
C ASP A 161 7.10 -4.08 -3.06
N ASN A 162 7.09 -2.95 -3.76
CA ASN A 162 6.04 -2.60 -4.71
C ASN A 162 5.96 -3.55 -5.91
N THR A 163 7.11 -4.02 -6.40
CA THR A 163 7.16 -5.01 -7.49
C THR A 163 6.60 -6.35 -7.02
N ILE A 164 6.99 -6.79 -5.82
CA ILE A 164 6.53 -8.05 -5.21
C ILE A 164 5.02 -7.99 -4.99
N LEU A 165 4.50 -6.91 -4.40
CA LEU A 165 3.06 -6.71 -4.20
C LEU A 165 2.30 -6.71 -5.52
N SER A 166 2.83 -6.03 -6.55
CA SER A 166 2.23 -6.00 -7.88
C SER A 166 2.17 -7.41 -8.49
N TYR A 167 3.30 -8.11 -8.51
CA TYR A 167 3.39 -9.47 -9.05
C TYR A 167 2.50 -10.45 -8.28
N HIS A 168 2.53 -10.43 -6.95
CA HIS A 168 1.65 -11.23 -6.12
C HIS A 168 0.17 -11.00 -6.47
N ASN A 169 -0.26 -9.74 -6.64
CA ASN A 169 -1.64 -9.42 -6.98
C ASN A 169 -2.05 -9.92 -8.37
N TYR A 170 -1.17 -9.78 -9.37
CA TYR A 170 -1.42 -10.31 -10.71
C TYR A 170 -1.45 -11.84 -10.72
N PHE A 171 -0.50 -12.48 -10.03
CA PHE A 171 -0.45 -13.92 -9.88
C PHE A 171 -1.69 -14.45 -9.14
N LYS A 172 -2.10 -13.81 -8.04
CA LYS A 172 -3.30 -14.17 -7.28
C LYS A 172 -4.56 -14.16 -8.17
N ARG A 173 -4.72 -13.13 -9.00
CA ARG A 173 -5.86 -13.04 -9.95
C ARG A 173 -5.85 -14.17 -10.96
N TRP A 174 -4.69 -14.48 -11.54
CA TRP A 174 -4.53 -15.59 -12.47
C TRP A 174 -4.78 -16.95 -11.78
N LYS A 175 -4.17 -17.17 -10.61
CA LYS A 175 -4.34 -18.35 -9.77
C LYS A 175 -5.82 -18.62 -9.49
N THR A 176 -6.54 -17.62 -8.98
CA THR A 176 -7.98 -17.72 -8.72
C THR A 176 -8.78 -18.03 -9.99
N PHE A 177 -8.42 -17.46 -11.15
CA PHE A 177 -9.09 -17.76 -12.41
C PHE A 177 -8.92 -19.23 -12.82
N ILE A 178 -7.69 -19.75 -12.77
CA ILE A 178 -7.38 -21.13 -13.20
C ILE A 178 -7.93 -22.17 -12.21
N GLU A 179 -7.80 -21.94 -10.90
CA GLU A 179 -8.28 -22.87 -9.88
C GLU A 179 -9.81 -23.00 -9.90
N ARG A 180 -10.55 -21.91 -10.18
CA ARG A 180 -12.01 -21.96 -10.38
C ARG A 180 -12.44 -22.76 -11.61
N LYS A 181 -11.53 -23.03 -12.54
CA LYS A 181 -11.75 -23.86 -13.73
C LYS A 181 -11.15 -25.26 -13.58
N GLY A 182 -10.79 -25.66 -12.35
CA GLY A 182 -10.21 -26.98 -12.04
C GLY A 182 -8.75 -27.14 -12.45
N GLY A 183 -8.06 -26.06 -12.87
CA GLY A 183 -6.65 -26.11 -13.22
C GLY A 183 -5.73 -25.95 -12.01
N LYS A 184 -4.47 -26.37 -12.16
CA LYS A 184 -3.40 -26.18 -11.16
C LYS A 184 -2.61 -24.92 -11.46
N SER A 185 -2.39 -24.09 -10.44
CA SER A 185 -1.65 -22.82 -10.56
C SER A 185 -0.13 -22.96 -10.41
N LEU A 186 0.34 -24.06 -9.81
CA LEU A 186 1.77 -24.32 -9.62
C LEU A 186 2.04 -25.84 -9.59
N PRO A 187 2.86 -26.40 -10.50
CA PRO A 187 3.37 -25.77 -11.72
C PRO A 187 2.25 -25.50 -12.74
N ALA A 188 2.29 -24.33 -13.38
CA ALA A 188 1.32 -23.97 -14.41
C ALA A 188 1.61 -24.68 -15.73
N GLN A 189 0.57 -25.10 -16.44
CA GLN A 189 0.72 -25.52 -17.83
C GLN A 189 0.72 -24.30 -18.75
N PRO A 190 1.60 -24.22 -19.77
CA PRO A 190 1.64 -23.07 -20.67
C PRO A 190 0.30 -22.73 -21.32
N ILE A 191 -0.51 -23.75 -21.64
CA ILE A 191 -1.85 -23.56 -22.21
C ILE A 191 -2.80 -22.83 -21.24
N GLN A 192 -2.69 -23.05 -19.93
CA GLN A 192 -3.51 -22.34 -18.94
C GLN A 192 -3.14 -20.86 -18.85
N VAL A 193 -1.85 -20.55 -19.00
CA VAL A 193 -1.38 -19.16 -19.09
C VAL A 193 -1.93 -18.52 -20.36
N ALA A 194 -1.79 -19.18 -21.51
CA ALA A 194 -2.29 -18.69 -22.79
C ALA A 194 -3.80 -18.41 -22.75
N LEU A 195 -4.62 -19.35 -22.25
CA LEU A 195 -6.07 -19.18 -22.11
C LEU A 195 -6.44 -17.96 -21.26
N TYR A 196 -5.70 -17.70 -20.18
CA TYR A 196 -5.94 -16.51 -19.37
C TYR A 196 -5.55 -15.22 -20.09
N LEU A 197 -4.44 -15.22 -20.84
CA LEU A 197 -4.07 -14.05 -21.64
C LEU A 197 -5.10 -13.77 -22.74
N THR A 198 -5.65 -14.81 -23.39
CA THR A 198 -6.76 -14.67 -24.33
C THR A 198 -7.99 -14.07 -23.64
N PHE A 199 -8.38 -14.57 -22.47
CA PHE A 199 -9.47 -13.99 -21.68
C PHE A 199 -9.25 -12.50 -21.37
N LEU A 200 -8.02 -12.09 -21.02
CA LEU A 200 -7.69 -10.69 -20.78
C LEU A 200 -7.83 -9.83 -22.04
N LEU A 201 -7.40 -10.35 -23.19
CA LEU A 201 -7.50 -9.68 -24.49
C LEU A 201 -8.95 -9.51 -24.91
N ASP A 202 -9.76 -10.56 -24.82
CA ASP A 202 -11.20 -10.53 -25.13
C ASP A 202 -11.95 -9.56 -24.21
N SER A 203 -11.47 -9.40 -22.97
CA SER A 203 -11.99 -8.42 -22.01
C SER A 203 -11.53 -6.98 -22.25
N GLY A 204 -10.76 -6.71 -23.31
CA GLY A 204 -10.24 -5.38 -23.63
C GLY A 204 -9.13 -4.88 -22.70
N SER A 205 -8.40 -5.78 -22.03
CA SER A 205 -7.31 -5.40 -21.14
C SER A 205 -6.15 -4.74 -21.90
N SER A 206 -5.50 -3.76 -21.27
CA SER A 206 -4.34 -3.11 -21.86
C SER A 206 -3.12 -4.06 -21.94
N PHE A 207 -2.21 -3.77 -22.86
CA PHE A 207 -0.92 -4.46 -22.95
C PHE A 207 -0.19 -4.51 -21.60
N HIS A 208 -0.25 -3.43 -20.81
CA HIS A 208 0.39 -3.38 -19.49
C HIS A 208 -0.14 -4.46 -18.55
N VAL A 209 -1.45 -4.74 -18.56
CA VAL A 209 -2.06 -5.77 -17.71
C VAL A 209 -1.58 -7.15 -18.13
N VAL A 210 -1.66 -7.47 -19.43
CA VAL A 210 -1.18 -8.74 -20.01
C VAL A 210 0.29 -8.97 -19.66
N ASN A 211 1.12 -7.96 -19.89
CA ASN A 211 2.55 -8.02 -19.64
C ASN A 211 2.87 -8.22 -18.15
N SER A 212 2.13 -7.56 -17.26
CA SER A 212 2.34 -7.69 -15.81
C SER A 212 1.94 -9.07 -15.28
N VAL A 213 0.91 -9.70 -15.86
CA VAL A 213 0.54 -11.08 -15.57
C VAL A 213 1.64 -12.05 -15.99
N VAL A 214 2.18 -11.90 -17.21
CA VAL A 214 3.30 -12.71 -17.69
C VAL A 214 4.50 -12.63 -16.74
N TYR A 215 4.91 -11.42 -16.36
CA TYR A 215 6.02 -11.26 -15.42
C TYR A 215 5.74 -11.82 -14.03
N ALA A 216 4.51 -11.70 -13.54
CA ALA A 216 4.12 -12.25 -12.25
C ALA A 216 4.21 -13.79 -12.24
N ILE A 217 3.68 -14.45 -13.28
CA ILE A 217 3.74 -15.90 -13.42
C ILE A 217 5.18 -16.37 -13.56
N LYS A 218 5.96 -15.72 -14.43
CA LYS A 218 7.40 -15.97 -14.59
C LYS A 218 8.15 -15.87 -13.27
N TRP A 219 7.93 -14.78 -12.53
CA TRP A 219 8.60 -14.56 -11.24
C TRP A 219 8.24 -15.65 -10.23
N VAL A 220 6.96 -15.98 -10.07
CA VAL A 220 6.53 -17.02 -9.12
C VAL A 220 7.10 -18.40 -9.46
N HIS A 221 7.16 -18.77 -10.74
CA HIS A 221 7.77 -20.04 -11.14
C HIS A 221 9.28 -20.04 -10.88
N SER A 222 9.97 -18.97 -11.27
CA SER A 222 11.42 -18.84 -11.10
C SER A 222 11.86 -18.90 -9.64
N ILE A 223 11.18 -18.19 -8.72
CA ILE A 223 11.55 -18.22 -7.29
C ILE A 223 11.23 -19.57 -6.62
N ASN A 224 10.28 -20.34 -7.18
CA ASN A 224 9.96 -21.69 -6.73
C ASN A 224 10.84 -22.77 -7.40
N GLY A 225 11.86 -22.40 -8.17
CA GLY A 225 12.72 -23.37 -8.86
C GLY A 225 12.04 -24.14 -10.01
N LEU A 226 10.90 -23.64 -10.51
CA LEU A 226 10.10 -24.31 -11.53
C LEU A 226 10.38 -23.76 -12.94
N ALA A 227 10.11 -24.58 -13.95
CA ALA A 227 10.19 -24.17 -15.36
C ALA A 227 9.24 -22.99 -15.65
N ASP A 228 9.70 -22.03 -16.45
CA ASP A 228 8.93 -20.84 -16.82
C ASP A 228 7.88 -21.17 -17.90
N PRO A 229 6.58 -21.20 -17.57
CA PRO A 229 5.53 -21.54 -18.54
C PRO A 229 5.34 -20.43 -19.59
N THR A 230 5.91 -19.24 -19.34
CA THR A 230 5.75 -18.07 -20.23
C THR A 230 6.72 -18.07 -21.40
N GLU A 231 7.71 -18.97 -21.40
CA GLU A 231 8.63 -19.14 -22.53
C GLU A 231 8.00 -19.85 -23.74
N ASN A 232 6.83 -20.47 -23.54
CA ASN A 232 6.06 -21.14 -24.57
C ASN A 232 5.60 -20.18 -25.69
N SER A 233 5.56 -20.69 -26.92
CA SER A 233 5.24 -19.93 -28.13
C SER A 233 3.83 -19.31 -28.12
N TYR A 234 2.83 -19.97 -27.53
CA TYR A 234 1.48 -19.40 -27.40
C TYR A 234 1.49 -18.16 -26.52
N VAL A 235 2.16 -18.22 -25.37
CA VAL A 235 2.22 -17.11 -24.41
C VAL A 235 2.95 -15.91 -25.02
N LYS A 236 4.10 -16.14 -25.67
CA LYS A 236 4.86 -15.09 -26.38
C LYS A 236 4.05 -14.46 -27.49
N SER A 237 3.40 -15.27 -28.33
CA SER A 237 2.59 -14.79 -29.45
C SER A 237 1.39 -13.96 -28.96
N LEU A 238 0.73 -14.36 -27.88
CA LEU A 238 -0.37 -13.61 -27.27
C LEU A 238 0.11 -12.30 -26.63
N GLN A 239 1.30 -12.30 -26.02
CA GLN A 239 1.89 -11.07 -25.49
C GLN A 239 2.24 -10.08 -26.62
N ASP A 240 2.69 -10.56 -27.78
CA ASP A 240 2.94 -9.72 -28.96
C ASP A 240 1.64 -9.28 -29.64
N ALA A 241 0.63 -10.14 -29.70
CA ALA A 241 -0.71 -9.76 -30.13
C ALA A 241 -1.26 -8.65 -29.23
N ALA A 242 -1.09 -8.74 -27.90
CA ALA A 242 -1.48 -7.71 -26.97
C ALA A 242 -0.80 -6.36 -27.26
N LYS A 243 0.47 -6.34 -27.68
CA LYS A 243 1.16 -5.09 -28.09
C LYS A 243 0.53 -4.47 -29.33
N ARG A 244 0.09 -5.29 -30.30
CA ARG A 244 -0.49 -4.85 -31.57
C ARG A 244 -1.96 -4.42 -31.43
N ILE A 245 -2.72 -5.16 -30.63
CA ILE A 245 -4.15 -4.93 -30.38
C ILE A 245 -4.35 -3.74 -29.44
N ALA A 246 -3.44 -3.54 -28.47
CA ALA A 246 -3.54 -2.40 -27.56
C ALA A 246 -3.45 -1.09 -28.36
N THR A 247 -4.59 -0.43 -28.51
CA THR A 247 -4.67 0.90 -29.11
C THR A 247 -3.76 1.86 -28.31
N PRO A 248 -2.76 2.48 -28.95
CA PRO A 248 -1.78 3.27 -28.23
C PRO A 248 -2.34 4.65 -27.94
N VAL A 249 -3.01 4.85 -26.80
CA VAL A 249 -2.99 6.16 -26.15
C VAL A 249 -2.99 5.98 -24.64
N ALA A 250 -1.81 5.69 -24.08
CA ALA A 250 -1.59 6.09 -22.69
C ALA A 250 -1.65 7.62 -22.67
N VAL A 251 -2.82 8.18 -22.32
CA VAL A 251 -2.98 9.64 -22.19
C VAL A 251 -2.04 10.08 -21.07
N LYS A 252 -0.92 10.67 -21.47
CA LYS A 252 0.04 11.23 -20.52
C LYS A 252 -0.66 12.32 -19.72
N LYS A 253 -0.19 12.52 -18.49
CA LYS A 253 -0.69 13.62 -17.66
C LYS A 253 -0.20 14.93 -18.25
N ASP A 254 -1.06 15.94 -18.23
CA ASP A 254 -0.71 17.27 -18.75
C ASP A 254 0.39 17.87 -17.86
N PRO A 255 1.42 18.52 -18.42
CA PRO A 255 2.47 19.16 -17.66
C PRO A 255 1.92 20.41 -16.96
N VAL A 256 2.33 20.64 -15.71
CA VAL A 256 2.10 21.94 -15.05
C VAL A 256 3.06 22.96 -15.64
N THR A 257 2.61 24.19 -15.90
CA THR A 257 3.49 25.25 -16.45
C THR A 257 3.93 26.26 -15.38
N PRO A 258 5.04 26.98 -15.57
CA PRO A 258 5.47 28.05 -14.66
C PRO A 258 4.41 29.14 -14.44
N GLU A 259 3.62 29.45 -15.47
CA GLU A 259 2.54 30.44 -15.41
C GLU A 259 1.43 29.97 -14.46
N MET A 260 1.02 28.69 -14.55
CA MET A 260 0.06 28.10 -13.62
C MET A 260 0.54 28.19 -12.16
N LEU A 261 1.83 27.96 -11.91
CA LEU A 261 2.40 28.05 -10.57
C LEU A 261 2.44 29.49 -10.05
N THR A 262 2.72 30.45 -10.92
CA THR A 262 2.69 31.88 -10.59
C THR A 262 1.28 32.34 -10.24
N GLU A 263 0.27 31.94 -11.04
CA GLU A 263 -1.15 32.18 -10.75
C GLU A 263 -1.56 31.54 -9.42
N LEU A 264 -1.12 30.31 -9.14
CA LEU A 264 -1.42 29.59 -7.89
C LEU A 264 -0.87 30.33 -6.67
N CYS A 265 0.37 30.80 -6.76
CA CYS A 265 1.00 31.51 -5.65
C CYS A 265 0.37 32.89 -5.43
N LYS A 266 -0.07 33.58 -6.50
CA LYS A 266 -0.86 34.82 -6.38
C LYS A 266 -2.22 34.57 -5.74
N PHE A 267 -2.91 33.49 -6.13
CA PHE A 267 -4.22 33.14 -5.58
C PHE A 267 -4.18 32.85 -4.07
N TYR A 268 -3.06 32.35 -3.55
CA TYR A 268 -2.86 32.01 -2.15
C TYR A 268 -1.87 32.92 -1.40
N SER A 269 -1.57 34.13 -1.92
CA SER A 269 -0.54 35.02 -1.37
C SER A 269 -0.74 35.34 0.11
N ASP A 270 -1.98 35.62 0.51
CA ASP A 270 -2.33 36.08 1.86
C ASP A 270 -2.78 34.93 2.79
N CYS A 271 -2.71 33.69 2.31
CA CYS A 271 -3.22 32.53 3.04
C CYS A 271 -2.19 31.93 4.00
N ASN A 272 -2.43 32.04 5.31
CA ASN A 272 -1.59 31.43 6.36
C ASN A 272 -2.08 30.05 6.83
N ASP A 273 -3.04 29.44 6.14
CA ASP A 273 -3.48 28.07 6.45
C ASP A 273 -2.35 27.08 6.15
N LEU A 274 -1.84 26.42 7.20
CA LEU A 274 -0.67 25.55 7.12
C LEU A 274 -0.81 24.40 6.11
N LEU A 275 -2.02 23.90 5.88
CA LEU A 275 -2.28 22.86 4.87
C LEU A 275 -2.05 23.42 3.47
N ILE A 276 -2.54 24.62 3.20
CA ILE A 276 -2.36 25.30 1.91
C ILE A 276 -0.88 25.64 1.71
N VAL A 277 -0.21 26.18 2.73
CA VAL A 277 1.23 26.50 2.65
C VAL A 277 2.06 25.25 2.36
N ARG A 278 1.79 24.14 3.05
CA ARG A 278 2.45 22.86 2.78
C ARG A 278 2.21 22.39 1.36
N ASP A 279 0.97 22.40 0.90
CA ASP A 279 0.62 21.93 -0.44
C ASP A 279 1.32 22.74 -1.53
N ILE A 280 1.42 24.07 -1.37
CA ILE A 280 2.16 24.96 -2.28
C ILE A 280 3.65 24.64 -2.25
N ALA A 281 4.25 24.49 -1.06
CA ALA A 281 5.65 24.10 -0.94
C ALA A 281 5.92 22.74 -1.62
N MET A 282 5.06 21.74 -1.41
CA MET A 282 5.14 20.43 -2.07
C MET A 282 5.06 20.55 -3.59
N ILE A 283 4.15 21.39 -4.11
CA ILE A 283 3.98 21.63 -5.55
C ILE A 283 5.25 22.23 -6.15
N LEU A 284 5.76 23.32 -5.56
CA LEU A 284 6.90 24.06 -6.08
C LEU A 284 8.21 23.25 -5.97
N ILE A 285 8.41 22.54 -4.86
CA ILE A 285 9.58 21.66 -4.69
C ILE A 285 9.51 20.47 -5.64
N SER A 286 8.35 19.82 -5.79
CA SER A 286 8.21 18.71 -6.75
C SER A 286 8.44 19.16 -8.19
N PHE A 287 7.95 20.35 -8.55
CA PHE A 287 8.15 20.94 -9.86
C PHE A 287 9.63 21.31 -10.09
N SER A 288 10.27 21.94 -9.10
CA SER A 288 11.62 22.51 -9.28
C SER A 288 12.72 21.47 -9.12
N ALA A 289 12.58 20.48 -8.24
CA ALA A 289 13.54 19.38 -8.04
C ALA A 289 13.21 18.12 -8.86
N PHE A 290 12.18 18.18 -9.71
CA PHE A 290 11.67 17.07 -10.53
C PHE A 290 11.30 15.83 -9.70
N LEU A 291 10.84 15.99 -8.46
CA LEU A 291 10.66 14.84 -7.57
C LEU A 291 9.52 13.92 -8.01
N ARG A 292 9.70 12.62 -7.80
CA ARG A 292 8.60 11.65 -7.75
C ARG A 292 7.92 11.72 -6.39
N TYR A 293 6.71 11.16 -6.32
CA TYR A 293 5.99 11.04 -5.05
C TYR A 293 6.83 10.34 -3.97
N ASP A 294 7.45 9.20 -4.29
CA ASP A 294 8.22 8.44 -3.30
C ASP A 294 9.41 9.24 -2.78
N GLU A 295 10.05 10.06 -3.63
CA GLU A 295 11.14 10.95 -3.24
C GLU A 295 10.59 12.05 -2.32
N LEU A 296 9.51 12.73 -2.73
CA LEU A 296 8.86 13.80 -1.97
C LEU A 296 8.35 13.36 -0.59
N SER A 297 7.70 12.19 -0.52
CA SER A 297 7.05 11.71 0.71
C SER A 297 8.05 11.20 1.75
N HIS A 298 9.26 10.81 1.33
CA HIS A 298 10.31 10.30 2.20
C HIS A 298 11.40 11.34 2.54
N LEU A 299 11.32 12.56 2.00
CA LEU A 299 12.22 13.65 2.42
C LEU A 299 12.16 13.85 3.93
N LYS A 300 13.31 13.79 4.59
CA LYS A 300 13.49 14.15 5.99
C LYS A 300 13.89 15.61 6.12
N CYS A 301 13.71 16.17 7.30
CA CYS A 301 14.15 17.54 7.58
C CYS A 301 15.67 17.67 7.44
N SER A 302 16.43 16.66 7.88
CA SER A 302 17.88 16.55 7.77
C SER A 302 18.43 16.42 6.34
N ASP A 303 17.59 16.10 5.36
CA ASP A 303 17.98 16.00 3.95
C ASP A 303 18.13 17.38 3.28
N LEU A 304 17.73 18.46 3.97
CA LEU A 304 17.73 19.82 3.44
C LEU A 304 18.89 20.65 3.97
N SER A 305 19.61 21.31 3.06
CA SER A 305 20.54 22.38 3.37
C SER A 305 20.12 23.67 2.68
N ILE A 306 19.96 24.75 3.45
CA ILE A 306 19.52 26.05 2.94
C ILE A 306 20.73 26.97 2.77
N HIS A 307 20.88 27.54 1.58
CA HIS A 307 21.88 28.55 1.24
C HIS A 307 21.20 29.83 0.75
N ASP A 308 21.97 30.90 0.57
CA ASP A 308 21.42 32.23 0.22
C ASP A 308 20.72 32.26 -1.15
N SER A 309 21.26 31.53 -2.12
CA SER A 309 20.81 31.52 -3.52
C SER A 309 20.16 30.21 -3.97
N TYR A 310 20.22 29.15 -3.16
CA TYR A 310 19.66 27.84 -3.49
C TYR A 310 19.41 27.00 -2.24
N ILE A 311 18.71 25.88 -2.40
CA ILE A 311 18.67 24.79 -1.41
C ILE A 311 19.29 23.54 -2.02
N SER A 312 19.99 22.75 -1.20
CA SER A 312 20.37 21.39 -1.55
C SER A 312 19.39 20.41 -0.92
N ILE A 313 18.96 19.41 -1.70
CA ILE A 313 18.09 18.33 -1.28
C ILE A 313 18.83 17.01 -1.51
N HIS A 314 19.13 16.31 -0.42
CA HIS A 314 19.65 14.95 -0.47
C HIS A 314 18.50 13.95 -0.68
N ILE A 315 18.65 13.07 -1.66
CA ILE A 315 17.68 12.02 -1.99
C ILE A 315 18.31 10.69 -1.60
N GLU A 316 17.99 10.21 -0.39
CA GLU A 316 18.53 8.96 0.16
C GLU A 316 18.26 7.74 -0.75
N ARG A 317 17.09 7.72 -1.42
CA ARG A 317 16.69 6.62 -2.29
C ARG A 317 15.89 7.11 -3.49
N SER A 318 16.30 6.70 -4.68
CA SER A 318 15.52 6.90 -5.91
C SER A 318 15.14 5.57 -6.56
N LYS A 319 14.11 5.57 -7.41
CA LYS A 319 13.68 4.36 -8.14
C LYS A 319 14.80 3.72 -8.97
N THR A 320 15.75 4.54 -9.43
CA THR A 320 16.87 4.13 -10.29
C THR A 320 18.16 3.85 -9.51
N ASP A 321 18.19 4.21 -8.23
CA ASP A 321 19.29 3.98 -7.31
C ASP A 321 19.10 2.63 -6.60
N ARG A 322 19.61 1.57 -7.25
CA ARG A 322 19.54 0.21 -6.73
C ARG A 322 20.50 -0.03 -5.56
N PHE A 323 21.54 0.80 -5.42
CA PHE A 323 22.62 0.62 -4.44
C PHE A 323 22.57 1.62 -3.28
N ARG A 324 21.57 2.51 -3.24
CA ARG A 324 21.38 3.54 -2.19
C ARG A 324 22.59 4.46 -2.04
N GLN A 325 23.19 4.84 -3.17
CA GLN A 325 24.29 5.81 -3.16
C GLN A 325 23.80 7.23 -2.83
N GLY A 326 22.50 7.48 -2.99
CA GLY A 326 21.91 8.79 -2.82
C GLY A 326 22.20 9.72 -4.00
N ASP A 327 21.36 10.73 -4.19
CA ASP A 327 21.56 11.79 -5.19
C ASP A 327 21.37 13.16 -4.54
N GLU A 328 22.10 14.16 -4.99
CA GLU A 328 21.90 15.56 -4.57
C GLU A 328 21.24 16.38 -5.67
N VAL A 329 20.22 17.15 -5.31
CA VAL A 329 19.50 18.05 -6.22
C VAL A 329 19.54 19.47 -5.68
N LEU A 330 20.05 20.39 -6.49
CA LEU A 330 20.13 21.80 -6.16
C LEU A 330 18.93 22.55 -6.74
N VAL A 331 18.18 23.25 -5.91
CA VAL A 331 17.04 24.07 -6.33
C VAL A 331 17.36 25.55 -6.14
N SER A 332 17.49 26.28 -7.24
CA SER A 332 17.77 27.71 -7.23
C SER A 332 16.62 28.52 -6.62
N LYS A 333 16.97 29.59 -5.90
CA LYS A 333 16.03 30.62 -5.47
C LYS A 333 15.47 31.36 -6.68
N GLY A 334 14.15 31.35 -6.83
CA GLY A 334 13.43 32.09 -7.86
C GLY A 334 13.22 33.57 -7.51
N SER A 335 12.89 34.36 -8.51
CA SER A 335 12.64 35.81 -8.41
C SER A 335 11.15 36.17 -8.36
N THR A 336 10.25 35.22 -8.59
CA THR A 336 8.79 35.44 -8.61
C THR A 336 8.13 34.95 -7.31
N CYS A 337 6.84 35.22 -7.14
CA CYS A 337 6.06 34.67 -6.02
C CYS A 337 5.98 33.13 -6.00
N ALA A 338 6.31 32.46 -7.12
CA ALA A 338 6.43 31.02 -7.23
C ALA A 338 7.85 30.51 -6.88
N CYS A 339 8.61 31.25 -6.08
CA CYS A 339 9.94 30.84 -5.65
C CYS A 339 9.89 29.58 -4.76
N PRO A 340 10.46 28.44 -5.19
CA PRO A 340 10.39 27.19 -4.42
C PRO A 340 11.09 27.29 -3.07
N VAL A 341 12.22 28.02 -3.01
CA VAL A 341 13.01 28.22 -1.79
C VAL A 341 12.22 29.03 -0.76
N GLN A 342 11.62 30.14 -1.17
CA GLN A 342 10.83 30.98 -0.26
C GLN A 342 9.56 30.26 0.22
N ALA A 343 8.88 29.53 -0.65
CA ALA A 343 7.70 28.76 -0.26
C ALA A 343 8.04 27.65 0.74
N LEU A 344 9.17 26.95 0.55
CA LEU A 344 9.64 25.94 1.48
C LEU A 344 10.03 26.53 2.83
N ILE A 345 10.81 27.62 2.84
CA ILE A 345 11.16 28.34 4.08
C ILE A 345 9.90 28.77 4.81
N ARG A 346 8.93 29.36 4.10
CA ARG A 346 7.64 29.78 4.69
C ARG A 346 6.91 28.62 5.33
N TYR A 347 6.89 27.45 4.69
CA TYR A 347 6.31 26.23 5.27
C TYR A 347 7.05 25.80 6.55
N ILE A 348 8.38 25.71 6.50
CA ILE A 348 9.23 25.31 7.64
C ILE A 348 8.99 26.22 8.84
N THR A 349 8.97 27.54 8.62
CA THR A 349 8.75 28.55 9.68
C THR A 349 7.35 28.42 10.29
N LEU A 350 6.29 28.39 9.47
CA LEU A 350 4.91 28.29 9.98
C LEU A 350 4.60 26.94 10.63
N ALA A 351 5.27 25.87 10.19
CA ALA A 351 5.12 24.55 10.77
C ALA A 351 5.96 24.32 12.04
N GLY A 352 6.91 25.22 12.34
CA GLY A 352 7.88 25.04 13.42
C GLY A 352 8.78 23.82 13.22
N ILE A 353 9.21 23.57 11.98
CA ILE A 353 10.03 22.40 11.64
C ILE A 353 11.50 22.66 12.00
N ASP A 354 12.10 21.73 12.76
CA ASP A 354 13.54 21.67 12.99
C ASP A 354 14.24 20.88 11.87
N LEU A 355 15.12 21.54 11.14
CA LEU A 355 15.91 20.94 10.05
C LEU A 355 16.95 19.92 10.52
N LYS A 356 17.31 19.90 11.81
CA LYS A 356 18.21 18.88 12.36
C LYS A 356 17.49 17.56 12.65
N SER A 357 16.17 17.56 12.65
CA SER A 357 15.35 16.39 12.93
C SER A 357 15.45 15.33 11.82
N GLN A 358 15.33 14.06 12.22
CA GLN A 358 15.16 12.93 11.29
C GLN A 358 13.68 12.68 10.93
N ASP A 359 12.79 13.59 11.32
CA ASP A 359 11.39 13.55 10.95
C ASP A 359 11.18 13.75 9.44
N TYR A 360 10.09 13.19 8.92
CA TYR A 360 9.63 13.53 7.57
C TYR A 360 9.31 15.02 7.48
N LEU A 361 9.81 15.65 6.42
CA LEU A 361 9.56 17.06 6.11
C LEU A 361 8.08 17.32 5.86
N PHE A 362 7.44 16.46 5.05
CA PHE A 362 6.02 16.57 4.71
C PHE A 362 5.20 15.52 5.45
N LYS A 363 4.64 15.91 6.59
CA LYS A 363 3.78 15.05 7.41
C LYS A 363 2.28 15.26 7.12
N PRO A 364 1.43 14.25 7.37
CA PRO A 364 -0.01 14.41 7.42
C PRO A 364 -0.45 15.49 8.41
N MET A 365 -1.63 16.05 8.16
CA MET A 365 -2.20 17.11 9.00
C MET A 365 -3.60 16.74 9.41
N PHE A 366 -4.03 17.29 10.53
CA PHE A 366 -5.42 17.24 10.98
C PHE A 366 -5.92 18.67 11.20
N ARG A 367 -7.24 18.86 11.14
CA ARG A 367 -7.87 20.12 11.51
C ARG A 367 -8.45 20.00 12.91
N SER A 368 -8.16 20.98 13.76
CA SER A 368 -8.75 21.14 15.09
C SER A 368 -9.20 22.59 15.23
N LYS A 369 -10.49 22.80 15.54
CA LYS A 369 -11.12 24.14 15.61
C LYS A 369 -10.84 25.01 14.37
N GLY A 370 -10.90 24.41 13.18
CA GLY A 370 -10.63 25.09 11.91
C GLY A 370 -9.14 25.24 11.54
N VAL A 371 -8.22 25.07 12.49
CA VAL A 371 -6.78 25.25 12.28
C VAL A 371 -6.11 23.95 11.87
N ALA A 372 -5.34 23.97 10.77
CA ALA A 372 -4.54 22.84 10.33
C ALA A 372 -3.25 22.71 11.16
N ARG A 373 -2.95 21.51 11.65
CA ARG A 373 -1.73 21.20 12.42
C ARG A 373 -1.11 19.91 11.94
N LEU A 374 0.22 19.83 12.04
CA LEU A 374 0.97 18.59 11.81
C LEU A 374 0.59 17.53 12.84
N ILE A 375 0.49 16.27 12.40
CA ILE A 375 0.39 15.15 13.33
C ILE A 375 1.70 14.98 14.10
N TYR A 376 1.62 14.48 15.34
CA TYR A 376 2.80 14.16 16.14
C TYR A 376 3.58 12.95 15.59
N LYS A 377 2.86 11.91 15.11
CA LYS A 377 3.49 10.68 14.62
C LYS A 377 4.36 10.97 13.40
N ASN A 378 5.64 10.59 13.47
CA ASN A 378 6.59 10.67 12.36
C ASN A 378 6.25 9.62 11.28
N LYS A 379 5.34 9.96 10.37
CA LYS A 379 4.97 9.12 9.23
C LYS A 379 4.90 9.95 7.94
N PRO A 380 5.27 9.36 6.78
CA PRO A 380 5.22 10.06 5.52
C PRO A 380 3.78 10.29 5.08
N LEU A 381 3.57 11.28 4.21
CA LEU A 381 2.27 11.53 3.60
C LEU A 381 1.92 10.39 2.63
N SER A 382 0.73 9.77 2.74
CA SER A 382 0.31 8.69 1.84
C SER A 382 0.11 9.20 0.40
N TYR A 383 0.20 8.29 -0.58
CA TYR A 383 0.07 8.66 -2.00
C TYR A 383 -1.27 9.34 -2.28
N THR A 384 -2.35 8.77 -1.76
CA THR A 384 -3.71 9.29 -1.92
C THR A 384 -3.83 10.68 -1.30
N ALA A 385 -3.34 10.88 -0.06
CA ALA A 385 -3.41 12.17 0.60
C ALA A 385 -2.58 13.24 -0.13
N ALA A 386 -1.34 12.94 -0.51
CA ALA A 386 -0.49 13.84 -1.30
C ALA A 386 -1.17 14.21 -2.62
N ARG A 387 -1.69 13.22 -3.34
CA ARG A 387 -2.36 13.40 -4.62
C ARG A 387 -3.60 14.26 -4.49
N GLU A 388 -4.48 13.99 -3.53
CA GLU A 388 -5.71 14.74 -3.35
C GLU A 388 -5.44 16.19 -2.95
N SER A 389 -4.52 16.42 -2.00
CA SER A 389 -4.13 17.77 -1.59
C SER A 389 -3.57 18.57 -2.77
N ILE A 390 -2.57 18.03 -3.48
CA ILE A 390 -1.92 18.70 -4.61
C ILE A 390 -2.92 18.96 -5.74
N LEU A 391 -3.71 17.96 -6.13
CA LEU A 391 -4.65 18.11 -7.24
C LEU A 391 -5.82 19.03 -6.89
N SER A 392 -6.24 19.10 -5.63
CA SER A 392 -7.24 20.08 -5.19
C SER A 392 -6.75 21.51 -5.45
N ARG A 393 -5.46 21.81 -5.19
CA ARG A 393 -4.87 23.13 -5.46
C ARG A 393 -4.68 23.41 -6.95
N LEU A 394 -4.24 22.43 -7.73
CA LEU A 394 -4.01 22.66 -9.15
C LEU A 394 -5.33 22.78 -9.94
N ARG A 395 -6.35 22.00 -9.56
CA ARG A 395 -7.66 22.01 -10.25
C ARG A 395 -8.51 23.22 -9.92
N SER A 396 -8.26 23.93 -8.83
CA SER A 396 -8.95 25.20 -8.56
C SER A 396 -8.67 26.25 -9.65
N LEU A 397 -7.50 26.18 -10.30
CA LEU A 397 -7.14 27.05 -11.42
C LEU A 397 -7.37 26.44 -12.80
N ARG A 398 -7.23 25.11 -12.94
CA ARG A 398 -7.35 24.40 -14.21
C ARG A 398 -8.15 23.09 -14.03
N PRO A 399 -9.49 23.15 -13.94
CA PRO A 399 -10.32 21.97 -13.64
C PRO A 399 -10.32 20.91 -14.74
N ASN A 400 -10.12 21.32 -16.00
CA ASN A 400 -10.25 20.46 -17.18
C ASN A 400 -8.97 19.71 -17.56
N MET A 401 -7.83 19.99 -16.90
CA MET A 401 -6.56 19.33 -17.22
C MET A 401 -6.48 17.93 -16.60
N ASN A 402 -5.92 16.98 -17.35
CA ASN A 402 -5.63 15.62 -16.91
C ASN A 402 -4.37 15.60 -16.02
N LEU A 403 -4.50 16.17 -14.83
CA LEU A 403 -3.39 16.31 -13.89
C LEU A 403 -3.18 15.07 -13.02
N GLY A 404 -1.92 14.85 -12.64
CA GLY A 404 -1.47 13.88 -11.64
C GLY A 404 -0.20 14.37 -10.96
N LEU A 405 0.33 13.63 -9.97
CA LEU A 405 1.59 14.02 -9.32
C LEU A 405 2.77 14.08 -10.30
N HIS A 406 2.75 13.25 -11.34
CA HIS A 406 3.76 13.27 -12.41
C HIS A 406 3.68 14.52 -13.31
N SER A 407 2.58 15.26 -13.29
CA SER A 407 2.44 16.53 -14.02
C SER A 407 3.46 17.58 -13.57
N LEU A 408 3.83 17.57 -12.29
CA LEU A 408 4.83 18.50 -11.73
C LEU A 408 6.22 18.19 -12.27
N ARG A 409 6.61 16.90 -12.25
CA ARG A 409 7.89 16.44 -12.78
C ARG A 409 8.00 16.64 -14.29
N SER A 410 6.93 16.33 -15.04
CA SER A 410 6.86 16.55 -16.49
C SER A 410 6.90 18.05 -16.83
N GLY A 411 6.19 18.87 -16.06
CA GLY A 411 6.20 20.32 -16.16
C GLY A 411 7.57 20.93 -15.94
N GLY A 412 8.24 20.57 -14.84
CA GLY A 412 9.58 21.05 -14.54
C GLY A 412 10.60 20.67 -15.62
N ALA A 413 10.57 19.42 -16.07
CA ALA A 413 11.44 18.93 -17.15
C ALA A 413 11.25 19.73 -18.44
N THR A 414 9.98 19.92 -18.83
CA THR A 414 9.60 20.67 -20.02
C THR A 414 10.03 22.13 -19.93
N ALA A 415 9.81 22.77 -18.77
CA ALA A 415 10.22 24.15 -18.53
C ALA A 415 11.75 24.32 -18.58
N ALA A 416 12.53 23.37 -18.04
CA ALA A 416 13.99 23.43 -18.11
C ALA A 416 14.54 23.26 -19.53
N VAL A 417 13.95 22.36 -20.33
CA VAL A 417 14.29 22.24 -21.76
C VAL A 417 13.94 23.52 -22.51
N ALA A 418 12.74 24.08 -22.28
CA ALA A 418 12.35 25.36 -22.90
C ALA A 418 13.27 26.52 -22.48
N GLY A 419 13.75 26.51 -21.23
CA GLY A 419 14.75 27.43 -20.70
C GLY A 419 16.18 27.18 -21.17
N ARG A 420 16.40 26.23 -22.09
CA ARG A 420 17.71 25.88 -22.68
C ARG A 420 18.76 25.46 -21.64
N ALA A 421 18.33 24.88 -20.52
CA ALA A 421 19.27 24.29 -19.57
C ALA A 421 20.04 23.14 -20.25
N SER A 422 21.31 22.95 -19.87
CA SER A 422 22.12 21.92 -20.50
C SER A 422 21.53 20.53 -20.28
N GLU A 423 21.56 19.69 -21.31
CA GLU A 423 20.97 18.36 -21.26
C GLU A 423 21.59 17.50 -20.16
N ARG A 424 22.91 17.55 -20.00
CA ARG A 424 23.62 16.84 -18.93
C ARG A 424 23.11 17.26 -17.55
N CYS A 425 22.89 18.55 -17.33
CA CYS A 425 22.33 19.03 -16.05
C CYS A 425 20.88 18.59 -15.88
N ILE A 426 20.04 18.66 -16.92
CA ILE A 426 18.65 18.17 -16.87
C ILE A 426 18.60 16.67 -16.55
N MET A 427 19.46 15.87 -17.18
CA MET A 427 19.56 14.43 -16.91
C MET A 427 19.98 14.14 -15.47
N ARG A 428 21.00 14.83 -14.96
CA ARG A 428 21.44 14.73 -13.56
C ARG A 428 20.34 15.15 -12.59
N HIS A 429 19.74 16.32 -12.82
CA HIS A 429 18.65 16.88 -11.99
C HIS A 429 17.40 16.01 -11.98
N GLY A 430 17.06 15.42 -13.12
CA GLY A 430 16.01 14.43 -13.25
C GLY A 430 16.38 13.06 -12.69
N ARG A 431 17.66 12.74 -12.50
CA ARG A 431 18.14 11.38 -12.22
C ARG A 431 17.72 10.39 -13.32
N TRP A 432 17.85 10.80 -14.58
CA TRP A 432 17.60 9.94 -15.75
C TRP A 432 18.91 9.34 -16.24
N LYS A 433 18.92 8.00 -16.41
CA LYS A 433 20.10 7.26 -16.89
C LYS A 433 20.28 7.30 -18.42
N CYS A 434 19.21 7.60 -19.15
CA CYS A 434 19.23 7.68 -20.61
C CYS A 434 18.23 8.71 -21.12
N GLU A 435 18.48 9.21 -22.33
CA GLU A 435 17.70 10.27 -22.97
C GLU A 435 16.23 9.87 -23.17
N GLY A 436 15.97 8.66 -23.70
CA GLY A 436 14.61 8.18 -23.89
C GLY A 436 13.78 8.07 -22.59
N SER A 437 14.41 8.09 -21.40
CA SER A 437 13.69 8.23 -20.13
C SER A 437 13.32 9.67 -19.80
N LYS A 438 14.16 10.65 -20.18
CA LYS A 438 13.91 12.10 -20.10
C LYS A 438 12.78 12.49 -21.07
N ASP A 439 12.84 12.05 -22.32
CA ASP A 439 11.89 12.44 -23.38
C ASP A 439 10.45 11.97 -23.10
N ARG A 440 10.28 10.98 -22.22
CA ARG A 440 8.94 10.59 -21.76
C ARG A 440 8.24 11.71 -20.97
N TYR A 441 9.01 12.58 -20.31
CA TYR A 441 8.55 13.68 -19.46
C TYR A 441 8.51 15.04 -20.17
N VAL A 442 9.34 15.24 -21.19
CA VAL A 442 9.39 16.49 -21.95
C VAL A 442 8.25 16.52 -22.96
N GLN A 443 7.52 17.62 -23.02
CA GLN A 443 6.51 17.86 -24.05
C GLN A 443 6.87 19.12 -24.85
N ASP A 444 7.23 18.94 -26.11
CA ASP A 444 7.59 20.07 -26.96
C ASP A 444 6.38 20.96 -27.23
N SER A 445 6.56 22.26 -27.02
CA SER A 445 5.56 23.25 -27.39
C SER A 445 5.28 23.20 -28.90
N VAL A 446 4.06 23.57 -29.29
CA VAL A 446 3.71 23.69 -30.73
C VAL A 446 4.70 24.60 -31.45
N LYS A 447 5.11 25.71 -30.82
CA LYS A 447 6.13 26.62 -31.35
C LYS A 447 7.47 25.94 -31.61
N SER A 448 7.94 25.12 -30.66
CA SER A 448 9.19 24.36 -30.81
C SER A 448 9.10 23.37 -31.97
N ARG A 449 7.97 22.66 -32.10
CA ARG A 449 7.75 21.69 -33.19
C ARG A 449 7.64 22.36 -34.56
N LEU A 450 6.98 23.52 -34.62
CA LEU A 450 6.86 24.32 -35.84
C LEU A 450 8.19 24.93 -36.28
N SER A 451 9.16 25.11 -35.36
CA SER A 451 10.48 25.67 -35.71
C SER A 451 11.23 24.84 -36.75
N VAL A 452 10.97 23.52 -36.80
CA VAL A 452 11.59 22.60 -37.76
C VAL A 452 11.11 22.87 -39.18
N SER A 453 9.79 23.07 -39.37
CA SER A 453 9.27 23.42 -40.69
C SER A 453 9.49 24.89 -41.02
N ALA A 454 9.46 25.78 -40.03
CA ALA A 454 9.71 27.21 -40.22
C ALA A 454 11.15 27.50 -40.66
N SER A 455 12.14 26.70 -40.20
CA SER A 455 13.53 26.85 -40.61
C SER A 455 13.79 26.46 -42.08
N LEU A 456 12.82 25.81 -42.75
CA LEU A 456 12.92 25.47 -44.16
C LEU A 456 12.69 26.69 -45.08
N ASN A 457 12.14 27.79 -44.55
CA ASN A 457 11.82 29.02 -45.30
C ASN A 457 11.01 28.77 -46.59
N LEU A 458 10.07 27.83 -46.55
CA LEU A 458 9.18 27.50 -47.68
C LEU A 458 7.94 28.39 -47.73
#